data_AF-A0A178TDA0-F1
#
_entry.id   AF-A0A178TDA0-F1
#
_cell.length_a   1.000
_cell.length_b   1.000
_cell.length_c   1.000
_cell.angle_alpha   90.00
_cell.angle_beta   90.00
_cell.angle_gamma   90.00
#
_symmetry.space_group_name_H-M   'P 1'
#
loop_
_entity.id
_entity.type
_entity.pdbx_description
1 polymer ?
#
loop_
_entity_poly.entity_id
_entity_poly.type
_entity_poly.pdbx_seq_one_letter_code
_entity_poly.pdbx_strand_id
1 'polypeptide(L)'
;MLKEAIYHRPKDAFAYAYDERTLHIRLRTKKDDVDAVYLLFGDPYVWEDGAWQFDKQPMQKSGCDALFDYWFIAVQPPYRRLRYGFELHAQGNMLIYTEKGFYEEAPTDDTAYYFCFPFLNRIDVFDAPSWVKDTVWYQIFPERFANGNPRLNPPNTLPWGSIDPTTTSFFWRRFRRHY
;
A
#
# COMPACT_ATOMS: atom_id res chain seq x y z
N MET A 1 4.90 23.23 -9.49
CA MET A 1 4.06 22.05 -9.73
C MET A 1 4.37 21.41 -11.10
N LEU A 2 5.17 20.34 -11.10
CA LEU A 2 5.51 19.52 -12.25
C LEU A 2 4.50 18.37 -12.41
N LYS A 3 3.64 18.48 -13.43
CA LYS A 3 2.51 17.57 -13.66
C LYS A 3 2.96 16.13 -13.90
N GLU A 4 4.07 15.94 -14.59
CA GLU A 4 4.68 14.65 -14.90
C GLU A 4 5.17 13.86 -13.66
N ALA A 5 5.35 14.53 -12.52
CA ALA A 5 5.73 13.91 -11.26
C ALA A 5 4.53 13.56 -10.36
N ILE A 6 3.33 14.03 -10.71
CA ILE A 6 2.10 13.73 -10.00
C ILE A 6 1.58 12.37 -10.49
N TYR A 7 1.32 11.45 -9.56
CA TYR A 7 0.86 10.11 -9.92
C TYR A 7 -0.10 9.51 -8.91
N HIS A 8 -1.21 9.01 -9.45
CA HIS A 8 -2.15 8.13 -8.78
C HIS A 8 -2.67 7.08 -9.76
N ARG A 9 -3.02 5.90 -9.25
CA ARG A 9 -3.81 4.90 -9.97
C ARG A 9 -4.72 4.19 -8.96
N PRO A 10 -6.00 3.90 -9.28
CA PRO A 10 -6.97 3.39 -8.31
C PRO A 10 -6.80 1.89 -8.02
N LYS A 11 -5.60 1.47 -7.62
CA LYS A 11 -5.24 0.10 -7.25
C LYS A 11 -3.90 0.03 -6.53
N ASP A 12 -3.51 -1.19 -6.17
CA ASP A 12 -2.21 -1.52 -5.58
C ASP A 12 -1.94 -0.66 -4.34
N ALA A 13 -0.74 -0.08 -4.20
CA ALA A 13 -0.37 0.75 -3.06
C ALA A 13 -1.04 2.14 -3.04
N PHE A 14 -1.74 2.55 -4.11
CA PHE A 14 -2.28 3.90 -4.25
C PHE A 14 -3.75 4.02 -3.87
N ALA A 15 -4.53 2.95 -4.02
CA ALA A 15 -5.90 2.88 -3.51
C ALA A 15 -6.21 1.44 -3.10
N TYR A 16 -6.54 1.23 -1.83
CA TYR A 16 -6.87 -0.09 -1.30
C TYR A 16 -7.81 0.00 -0.09
N ALA A 17 -8.57 -1.06 0.12
CA ALA A 17 -9.36 -1.22 1.34
C ALA A 17 -8.45 -1.66 2.49
N TYR A 18 -8.44 -0.88 3.58
CA TYR A 18 -7.70 -1.21 4.78
C TYR A 18 -8.48 -2.16 5.69
N ASP A 19 -9.79 -1.93 5.78
CA ASP A 19 -10.76 -2.76 6.48
C ASP A 19 -12.10 -2.72 5.72
N GLU A 20 -13.18 -3.27 6.29
CA GLU A 20 -14.50 -3.35 5.67
C GLU A 20 -15.21 -2.00 5.42
N ARG A 21 -14.65 -0.90 5.92
CA ARG A 21 -15.24 0.45 5.88
C ARG A 21 -14.27 1.52 5.40
N THR A 22 -12.97 1.31 5.59
CA THR A 22 -11.94 2.32 5.39
C THR A 22 -11.18 2.08 4.10
N LEU A 23 -11.12 3.10 3.24
CA LEU A 23 -10.24 3.16 2.08
C LEU A 23 -9.02 4.00 2.40
N HIS A 24 -7.85 3.50 2.04
CA HIS A 24 -6.61 4.26 2.02
C HIS A 24 -6.35 4.74 0.60
N ILE A 25 -6.14 6.05 0.46
CA ILE A 25 -5.84 6.69 -0.82
C ILE A 25 -4.51 7.42 -0.69
N ARG A 26 -3.64 7.24 -1.69
CA ARG A 26 -2.32 7.88 -1.75
C ARG A 26 -2.13 8.65 -3.04
N LEU A 27 -1.35 9.70 -2.97
CA LEU A 27 -0.87 10.46 -4.12
C LEU A 27 0.63 10.63 -4.01
N ARG A 28 1.33 10.59 -5.14
CA ARG A 28 2.74 10.95 -5.23
C ARG A 28 2.88 12.26 -5.97
N THR A 29 3.76 13.15 -5.50
CA THR A 29 4.15 14.39 -6.18
C THR A 29 5.67 14.52 -6.18
N LYS A 30 6.27 15.39 -7.01
CA LYS A 30 7.68 15.74 -6.84
C LYS A 30 7.91 16.28 -5.42
N LYS A 31 9.04 15.90 -4.84
CA LYS A 31 9.48 16.36 -3.53
C LYS A 31 9.56 17.88 -3.46
N ASP A 32 8.93 18.44 -2.44
CA ASP A 32 8.91 19.88 -2.10
C ASP A 32 8.36 20.79 -3.22
N ASP A 33 7.54 20.22 -4.13
CA ASP A 33 6.93 20.95 -5.26
C ASP A 33 5.42 21.21 -5.09
N VAL A 34 4.81 20.62 -4.06
CA VAL A 34 3.39 20.78 -3.69
C VAL A 34 3.30 21.07 -2.19
N ASP A 35 2.59 22.14 -1.84
CA ASP A 35 2.47 22.64 -0.46
C ASP A 35 1.34 21.93 0.31
N ALA A 36 0.22 21.66 -0.36
CA ALA A 36 -0.92 20.97 0.22
C ALA A 36 -1.69 20.16 -0.83
N VAL A 37 -2.30 19.06 -0.39
CA VAL A 37 -3.17 18.23 -1.20
C VAL A 37 -4.46 17.98 -0.45
N TYR A 38 -5.59 18.09 -1.15
CA TYR A 38 -6.90 17.71 -0.66
C TYR A 38 -7.46 16.59 -1.53
N LEU A 39 -8.10 15.62 -0.89
CA LEU A 39 -8.94 14.66 -1.58
C LEU A 39 -10.31 15.30 -1.81
N LEU A 40 -10.76 15.34 -3.05
CA LEU A 40 -12.14 15.60 -3.42
C LEU A 40 -12.82 14.25 -3.58
N PHE A 41 -13.88 13.95 -2.85
CA PHE A 41 -14.48 12.62 -2.89
C PHE A 41 -15.99 12.63 -2.58
N GLY A 42 -16.72 11.71 -3.20
CA GLY A 42 -18.16 11.58 -3.00
C GLY A 42 -18.69 10.24 -3.48
N ASP A 43 -19.95 9.94 -3.13
CA ASP A 43 -20.63 8.79 -3.71
C ASP A 43 -20.94 9.08 -5.20
N PRO A 44 -20.74 8.12 -6.12
CA PRO A 44 -20.92 8.36 -7.56
C PRO A 44 -22.34 8.80 -7.97
N TYR A 45 -23.34 8.60 -7.11
CA TYR A 45 -24.75 8.76 -7.41
C TYR A 45 -25.44 9.86 -6.59
N VAL A 46 -24.71 10.65 -5.81
CA VAL A 46 -25.26 11.80 -5.09
C VAL A 46 -25.09 13.07 -5.92
N TRP A 47 -26.21 13.63 -6.35
CA TRP A 47 -26.28 14.79 -7.24
C TRP A 47 -27.36 15.75 -6.76
N GLU A 48 -27.09 17.05 -6.85
CA GLU A 48 -28.03 18.13 -6.54
C GLU A 48 -27.93 19.20 -7.62
N ASP A 49 -29.08 19.70 -8.10
CA ASP A 49 -29.18 20.74 -9.15
C ASP A 49 -28.32 20.48 -10.41
N GLY A 50 -28.15 19.20 -10.77
CA GLY A 50 -27.36 18.80 -11.94
C GLY A 50 -25.84 18.76 -11.74
N ALA A 51 -25.37 18.94 -10.50
CA ALA A 51 -23.96 18.86 -10.12
C ALA A 51 -23.69 17.68 -9.17
N TRP A 52 -22.61 16.95 -9.44
CA TRP A 52 -22.12 15.91 -8.54
C TRP A 52 -21.64 16.50 -7.22
N GLN A 53 -22.07 15.92 -6.10
CA GLN A 53 -21.71 16.38 -4.77
C GLN A 53 -20.48 15.63 -4.25
N PHE A 54 -19.50 16.40 -3.77
CA PHE A 54 -18.28 15.86 -3.17
C PHE A 54 -17.88 16.66 -1.93
N ASP A 55 -17.27 15.95 -0.99
CA ASP A 55 -16.58 16.53 0.15
C ASP A 55 -15.11 16.78 -0.19
N LYS A 56 -14.49 17.67 0.59
CA LYS A 56 -13.08 18.01 0.49
C LYS A 56 -12.40 17.81 1.83
N GLN A 57 -11.32 17.02 1.85
CA GLN A 57 -10.56 16.75 3.07
C GLN A 57 -9.05 16.83 2.83
N PRO A 58 -8.26 17.47 3.72
CA PRO A 58 -6.82 17.56 3.56
C PRO A 58 -6.16 16.18 3.66
N MET A 59 -5.16 15.94 2.81
CA MET A 59 -4.28 14.78 2.89
C MET A 59 -3.03 15.11 3.69
N GLN A 60 -2.50 14.11 4.40
CA GLN A 60 -1.26 14.24 5.16
C GLN A 60 -0.05 13.79 4.32
N LYS A 61 1.04 14.56 4.32
CA LYS A 61 2.34 14.09 3.84
C LYS A 61 2.86 13.01 4.80
N SER A 62 2.82 11.76 4.35
CA SER A 62 3.18 10.57 5.14
C SER A 62 4.67 10.22 5.08
N GLY A 63 5.38 10.75 4.09
CA GLY A 63 6.81 10.57 3.93
C GLY A 63 7.33 11.13 2.62
N CYS A 64 8.64 11.05 2.42
CA CYS A 64 9.30 11.37 1.16
C CYS A 64 10.43 10.37 0.89
N ASP A 65 10.78 10.21 -0.38
CA ASP A 65 11.99 9.52 -0.79
C ASP A 65 13.01 10.52 -1.38
N ALA A 66 13.90 10.05 -2.25
CA ALA A 66 14.88 10.89 -2.93
C ALA A 66 14.25 11.90 -3.90
N LEU A 67 13.08 11.58 -4.48
CA LEU A 67 12.48 12.31 -5.60
C LEU A 67 11.06 12.79 -5.33
N PHE A 68 10.32 12.12 -4.44
CA PHE A 68 8.89 12.29 -4.30
C PHE A 68 8.42 12.50 -2.88
N ASP A 69 7.31 13.22 -2.76
CA ASP A 69 6.48 13.29 -1.57
C ASP A 69 5.25 12.38 -1.70
N TYR A 70 4.88 11.72 -0.61
CA TYR A 70 3.75 10.81 -0.54
C TYR A 70 2.66 11.34 0.38
N TRP A 71 1.50 11.59 -0.20
CA TRP A 71 0.30 12.07 0.47
C TRP A 71 -0.61 10.90 0.79
N PHE A 72 -1.26 10.95 1.94
CA PHE A 72 -2.09 9.87 2.46
C PHE A 72 -3.38 10.42 3.07
N ILE A 73 -4.46 9.69 2.88
CA ILE A 73 -5.71 9.89 3.60
C ILE A 73 -6.44 8.56 3.78
N ALA A 74 -7.15 8.43 4.90
CA ALA A 74 -8.09 7.36 5.15
C ALA A 74 -9.52 7.93 5.14
N VAL A 75 -10.40 7.36 4.31
CA VAL A 75 -11.79 7.79 4.17
C VAL A 75 -12.74 6.62 4.36
N GLN A 76 -13.94 6.91 4.85
CA GLN A 76 -15.00 5.91 5.02
C GLN A 76 -16.19 6.28 4.14
N PRO A 77 -16.28 5.75 2.89
CA PRO A 77 -17.38 6.08 2.00
C PRO A 77 -18.71 5.60 2.60
N PRO A 78 -19.74 6.45 2.69
CA PRO A 78 -20.98 6.13 3.40
C PRO A 78 -21.70 4.90 2.82
N TYR A 79 -21.60 4.71 1.50
CA TYR A 79 -22.20 3.59 0.78
C TYR A 79 -21.19 2.60 0.22
N ARG A 80 -19.94 2.61 0.72
CA ARG A 80 -18.81 1.77 0.26
C ARG A 80 -18.39 1.95 -1.21
N ARG A 81 -18.82 3.04 -1.85
CA ARG A 81 -18.49 3.41 -3.24
C ARG A 81 -17.86 4.79 -3.24
N LEU A 82 -16.91 5.06 -4.13
CA LEU A 82 -16.22 6.33 -4.13
C LEU A 82 -15.83 6.76 -5.54
N ARG A 83 -16.16 8.00 -5.91
CA ARG A 83 -15.48 8.77 -6.95
C ARG A 83 -14.62 9.82 -6.27
N TYR A 84 -13.41 10.05 -6.79
CA TYR A 84 -12.50 10.99 -6.16
C TYR A 84 -11.45 11.58 -7.12
N GLY A 85 -10.93 12.74 -6.75
CA GLY A 85 -9.83 13.44 -7.39
C GLY A 85 -8.96 14.13 -6.36
N PHE A 86 -7.93 14.83 -6.83
CA PHE A 86 -6.99 15.53 -5.96
C PHE A 86 -6.97 17.00 -6.30
N GLU A 87 -7.13 17.86 -5.31
CA GLU A 87 -6.86 19.29 -5.44
C GLU A 87 -5.48 19.56 -4.84
N LEU A 88 -4.54 19.98 -5.68
CA LEU A 88 -3.15 20.26 -5.30
C LEU A 88 -2.93 21.78 -5.25
N HIS A 89 -2.19 22.23 -4.25
CA HIS A 89 -1.78 23.62 -4.07
C HIS A 89 -0.27 23.75 -4.10
N ALA A 90 0.25 24.70 -4.88
CA ALA A 90 1.67 25.05 -4.89
C ALA A 90 1.87 26.53 -5.23
N GLN A 91 2.52 27.28 -4.35
CA GLN A 91 2.93 28.67 -4.59
C GLN A 91 1.79 29.58 -5.08
N GLY A 92 0.59 29.41 -4.51
CA GLY A 92 -0.61 30.18 -4.87
C GLY A 92 -1.36 29.67 -6.12
N ASN A 93 -0.84 28.64 -6.80
CA ASN A 93 -1.55 27.95 -7.88
C ASN A 93 -2.30 26.74 -7.35
N MET A 94 -3.46 26.47 -7.95
CA MET A 94 -4.28 25.29 -7.66
C MET A 94 -4.48 24.48 -8.94
N LEU A 95 -4.45 23.15 -8.81
CA LEU A 95 -4.76 22.22 -9.90
C LEU A 95 -5.60 21.06 -9.39
N ILE A 96 -6.58 20.66 -10.20
CA ILE A 96 -7.35 19.43 -10.00
C ILE A 96 -6.74 18.31 -10.82
N TYR A 97 -6.42 17.20 -10.19
CA TYR A 97 -5.93 15.99 -10.84
C TYR A 97 -6.96 14.87 -10.73
N THR A 98 -7.37 14.34 -11.89
CA THR A 98 -8.38 13.30 -12.05
C THR A 98 -7.87 12.18 -12.96
N GLU A 99 -8.68 11.16 -13.21
CA GLU A 99 -8.32 10.06 -14.11
C GLU A 99 -8.17 10.54 -15.57
N LYS A 100 -8.94 11.55 -15.97
CA LYS A 100 -8.89 12.14 -17.31
C LYS A 100 -7.80 13.22 -17.48
N GLY A 101 -7.15 13.67 -16.41
CA GLY A 101 -6.02 14.59 -16.48
C GLY A 101 -6.06 15.73 -15.46
N PHE A 102 -5.53 16.89 -15.86
CA PHE A 102 -5.41 18.07 -15.00
C PHE A 102 -6.37 19.19 -15.44
N TYR A 103 -7.00 19.84 -14.47
CA TYR A 103 -7.99 20.91 -14.66
C TYR A 103 -7.69 22.08 -13.72
N GLU A 104 -8.17 23.27 -14.06
CA GLU A 104 -8.06 24.47 -13.21
C GLU A 104 -9.20 24.54 -12.17
N GLU A 105 -10.34 23.93 -12.48
CA GLU A 105 -11.52 23.84 -11.61
C GLU A 105 -12.04 22.40 -11.60
N ALA A 106 -12.77 22.03 -10.54
CA ALA A 106 -13.30 20.68 -10.38
C ALA A 106 -14.53 20.49 -11.29
N PRO A 107 -14.50 19.60 -12.31
CA PRO A 107 -15.66 19.36 -13.15
C PRO A 107 -16.76 18.67 -12.34
N THR A 108 -17.98 19.20 -12.32
CA THR A 108 -19.11 18.62 -11.55
C THR A 108 -20.23 18.12 -12.45
N ASP A 109 -20.11 18.31 -13.75
CA ASP A 109 -21.06 17.92 -14.80
C ASP A 109 -21.06 16.41 -15.08
N ASP A 110 -19.96 15.71 -14.78
CA ASP A 110 -19.84 14.26 -14.94
C ASP A 110 -18.91 13.68 -13.85
N THR A 111 -19.19 12.49 -13.33
CA THR A 111 -18.26 11.79 -12.44
C THR A 111 -17.16 11.05 -13.19
N ALA A 112 -17.30 10.85 -14.50
CA ALA A 112 -16.36 10.08 -15.31
C ALA A 112 -14.96 10.72 -15.45
N TYR A 113 -14.77 11.99 -15.05
CA TYR A 113 -13.44 12.58 -14.95
C TYR A 113 -12.62 11.92 -13.84
N TYR A 114 -13.27 11.58 -12.72
CA TYR A 114 -12.63 11.21 -11.46
C TYR A 114 -12.21 9.74 -11.41
N PHE A 115 -11.22 9.45 -10.57
CA PHE A 115 -10.88 8.07 -10.22
C PHE A 115 -12.03 7.39 -9.51
N CYS A 116 -12.09 6.05 -9.59
CA CYS A 116 -13.17 5.26 -9.01
C CYS A 116 -12.63 4.15 -8.12
N PHE A 117 -13.19 4.04 -6.92
CA PHE A 117 -13.16 2.80 -6.14
C PHE A 117 -14.58 2.22 -6.17
N PRO A 118 -14.86 1.22 -7.04
CA PRO A 118 -16.23 0.85 -7.38
C PRO A 118 -17.06 0.38 -6.19
N PHE A 119 -16.50 -0.51 -5.37
CA PHE A 119 -17.16 -1.02 -4.17
C PHE A 119 -16.15 -1.62 -3.19
N LEU A 120 -16.30 -1.35 -1.90
CA LEU A 120 -15.53 -1.97 -0.82
C LEU A 120 -16.14 -3.34 -0.48
N ASN A 121 -15.65 -4.37 -1.16
CA ASN A 121 -16.00 -5.76 -0.88
C ASN A 121 -15.11 -6.31 0.23
N ARG A 122 -15.71 -6.84 1.29
CA ARG A 122 -14.99 -7.48 2.40
C ARG A 122 -14.05 -8.61 1.93
N ILE A 123 -14.49 -9.41 0.96
CA ILE A 123 -13.73 -10.58 0.48
C ILE A 123 -12.41 -10.19 -0.21
N ASP A 124 -12.31 -8.95 -0.69
CA ASP A 124 -11.14 -8.42 -1.38
C ASP A 124 -10.18 -7.65 -0.43
N VAL A 125 -10.54 -7.53 0.86
CA VAL A 125 -9.69 -6.87 1.87
C VAL A 125 -8.51 -7.78 2.19
N PHE A 126 -7.29 -7.23 2.09
CA PHE A 126 -6.07 -7.94 2.48
C PHE A 126 -6.01 -8.09 4.01
N ASP A 127 -6.07 -9.33 4.49
CA ASP A 127 -6.02 -9.66 5.91
C ASP A 127 -4.91 -10.68 6.20
N ALA A 128 -3.76 -10.17 6.65
CA ALA A 128 -2.65 -11.02 7.11
C ALA A 128 -2.91 -11.44 8.57
N PRO A 129 -2.52 -12.68 8.98
CA PRO A 129 -2.78 -13.16 10.33
C PRO A 129 -2.22 -12.21 11.40
N SER A 130 -3.06 -11.73 12.31
CA SER A 130 -2.71 -10.64 13.25
C SER A 130 -1.46 -10.93 14.09
N TRP A 131 -1.27 -12.18 14.51
CA TRP A 131 -0.15 -12.62 15.34
C TRP A 131 1.23 -12.37 14.71
N VAL A 132 1.33 -12.23 13.37
CA VAL A 132 2.62 -11.98 12.71
C VAL A 132 3.18 -10.60 13.06
N LYS A 133 2.34 -9.63 13.44
CA LYS A 133 2.74 -8.27 13.82
C LYS A 133 3.51 -8.24 15.15
N ASP A 134 3.19 -9.19 16.04
CA ASP A 134 3.79 -9.31 17.37
C ASP A 134 4.86 -10.42 17.43
N THR A 135 5.16 -11.06 16.30
CA THR A 135 6.11 -12.18 16.23
C THR A 135 7.53 -11.71 15.92
N VAL A 136 8.47 -12.10 16.77
CA VAL A 136 9.91 -12.02 16.47
C VAL A 136 10.34 -13.33 15.81
N TRP A 137 10.75 -13.26 14.55
CA TRP A 137 11.14 -14.43 13.78
C TRP A 137 12.61 -14.78 13.99
N TYR A 138 12.89 -16.09 14.09
CA TYR A 138 14.25 -16.62 14.08
C TYR A 138 14.38 -17.63 12.94
N GLN A 139 15.12 -17.25 11.90
CA GLN A 139 15.30 -18.09 10.73
C GLN A 139 16.34 -19.18 11.00
N ILE A 140 15.89 -20.43 10.97
CA ILE A 140 16.75 -21.59 11.12
C ILE A 140 17.05 -22.17 9.76
N PHE A 141 18.33 -22.28 9.43
CA PHE A 141 18.78 -23.21 8.39
C PHE A 141 19.00 -24.58 9.06
N PRO A 142 18.10 -25.57 8.87
CA PRO A 142 18.07 -26.75 9.72
C PRO A 142 19.41 -27.47 9.74
N GLU A 143 20.00 -27.76 8.58
CA GLU A 143 21.27 -28.50 8.44
C GLU A 143 22.46 -27.88 9.23
N ARG A 144 22.34 -26.63 9.71
CA ARG A 144 23.38 -25.94 10.49
C ARG A 144 22.92 -25.39 11.83
N PHE A 145 21.76 -25.83 12.35
CA PHE A 145 21.27 -25.35 13.64
C PHE A 145 21.69 -26.21 14.84
N ALA A 146 21.29 -27.49 14.87
CA ALA A 146 21.66 -28.40 15.96
C ALA A 146 21.44 -29.88 15.60
N ASN A 147 22.47 -30.71 15.71
CA ASN A 147 22.33 -32.15 15.53
C ASN A 147 21.74 -32.84 16.77
N GLY A 148 20.40 -32.93 16.84
CA GLY A 148 19.70 -33.57 17.97
C GLY A 148 19.66 -35.11 17.92
N ASN A 149 20.04 -35.74 16.81
CA ASN A 149 20.03 -37.20 16.69
C ASN A 149 21.09 -37.70 15.68
N PRO A 150 22.32 -38.02 16.14
CA PRO A 150 23.40 -38.46 15.27
C PRO A 150 23.12 -39.73 14.47
N ARG A 151 22.17 -40.58 14.90
CA ARG A 151 21.80 -41.81 14.17
C ARG A 151 21.17 -41.53 12.80
N LEU A 152 20.70 -40.30 12.57
CA LEU A 152 20.06 -39.90 11.31
C LEU A 152 21.02 -39.20 10.34
N ASN A 153 22.28 -39.01 10.72
CA ASN A 153 23.28 -38.34 9.89
C ASN A 153 23.44 -39.02 8.52
N PRO A 154 23.54 -38.26 7.41
CA PRO A 154 23.88 -38.84 6.12
C PRO A 154 25.29 -39.45 6.13
N PRO A 155 25.59 -40.37 5.19
CA PRO A 155 26.96 -40.75 4.90
C PRO A 155 27.81 -39.51 4.61
N ASN A 156 29.08 -39.51 5.05
CA ASN A 156 30.02 -38.39 4.92
C ASN A 156 29.64 -37.11 5.69
N THR A 157 28.86 -37.24 6.76
CA THR A 157 28.64 -36.13 7.70
C THR A 157 29.96 -35.73 8.36
N LEU A 158 30.28 -34.44 8.26
CA LEU A 158 31.46 -33.84 8.88
C LEU A 158 31.18 -33.49 10.35
N PRO A 159 32.20 -33.52 11.23
CA PRO A 159 32.05 -33.05 12.59
C PRO A 159 31.59 -31.58 12.65
N TRP A 160 30.78 -31.25 13.65
CA TRP A 160 30.23 -29.89 13.79
C TRP A 160 31.32 -28.82 13.86
N GLY A 161 31.26 -27.82 12.97
CA GLY A 161 32.23 -26.72 12.94
C GLY A 161 33.66 -27.14 12.55
N SER A 162 33.84 -28.33 11.96
CA SER A 162 35.19 -28.81 11.59
C SER A 162 35.79 -28.09 10.39
N ILE A 163 34.94 -27.60 9.49
CA ILE A 163 35.33 -26.85 8.30
C ILE A 163 34.32 -25.73 8.06
N ASP A 164 34.71 -24.75 7.25
CA ASP A 164 33.75 -23.83 6.66
C ASP A 164 32.81 -24.59 5.72
N PRO A 165 31.49 -24.31 5.79
CA PRO A 165 30.51 -25.02 5.00
C PRO A 165 30.67 -24.74 3.50
N THR A 166 30.48 -25.80 2.70
CA THR A 166 30.40 -25.72 1.24
C THR A 166 28.96 -25.98 0.77
N THR A 167 28.73 -25.86 -0.54
CA THR A 167 27.44 -26.17 -1.17
C THR A 167 27.06 -27.65 -1.08
N THR A 168 28.03 -28.54 -0.79
CA THR A 168 27.84 -29.99 -0.74
C THR A 168 28.15 -30.60 0.62
N SER A 169 28.70 -29.83 1.57
CA SER A 169 29.01 -30.33 2.92
C SER A 169 27.74 -30.59 3.75
N PHE A 170 27.76 -31.66 4.54
CA PHE A 170 26.73 -31.97 5.53
C PHE A 170 27.36 -32.10 6.92
N PHE A 171 26.68 -31.57 7.93
CA PHE A 171 27.00 -31.63 9.36
C PHE A 171 25.91 -32.37 10.16
N TRP A 172 24.67 -32.52 9.65
CA TRP A 172 23.64 -33.44 10.17
C TRP A 172 22.36 -33.52 9.33
N ARG A 173 21.39 -34.38 9.70
CA ARG A 173 20.07 -34.50 9.03
C ARG A 173 18.89 -34.08 9.90
N ARG A 174 18.04 -33.21 9.34
CA ARG A 174 16.64 -32.85 9.66
C ARG A 174 16.12 -33.08 11.10
N PHE A 175 15.51 -32.03 11.62
CA PHE A 175 14.65 -32.01 12.82
C PHE A 175 13.52 -33.08 12.73
N ARG A 176 13.49 -34.06 13.66
CA ARG A 176 12.35 -34.97 13.80
C ARG A 176 11.29 -34.25 14.66
N ARG A 177 10.11 -33.99 14.09
CA ARG A 177 8.94 -33.56 14.87
C ARG A 177 8.54 -34.75 15.75
N HIS A 178 8.68 -34.62 17.07
CA HIS A 178 8.01 -35.53 18.00
C HIS A 178 6.53 -35.13 18.03
N TYR A 179 5.72 -35.96 17.36
CA TYR A 179 4.32 -36.18 17.71
C TYR A 179 4.21 -37.62 18.18
#